data_AF-A0A7U8B632-F1
#
_entry.id   AF-A0A7U8B632-F1
#
_cell.length_a   1.000
_cell.length_b   1.000
_cell.length_c   1.000
_cell.angle_alpha   90.00
_cell.angle_beta   90.00
_cell.angle_gamma   90.00
#
_symmetry.space_group_name_H-M   'P 1'
#
loop_
_entity.id
_entity.type
_entity.pdbx_description
1 polymer ?
#
loop_
_entity_poly.entity_id
_entity_poly.type
_entity_poly.pdbx_seq_one_letter_code
_entity_poly.pdbx_strand_id
1 'polypeptide(L)'
;MKKEILTKEEFKRLRAEAGFKSDSEFLRKLGFLSLNVANSWFNGHIQYPKFLRSVLFLFALKQNFETKKYEKFMLDLSLLANEKISKEAERKAKLKKSDRELIRKAKLALNGLSFAELESKNIELHKELEILEKLEIEMKG
;
A
#
# COMPACT_ATOMS: atom_id res chain seq x y z
N MET A 1 11.83 -15.08 -5.56
CA MET A 1 12.68 -13.98 -5.08
C MET A 1 12.58 -13.88 -3.56
N LYS A 2 13.69 -14.00 -2.83
CA LYS A 2 13.72 -13.72 -1.39
C LYS A 2 13.36 -12.24 -1.20
N LYS A 3 12.37 -11.91 -0.35
CA LYS A 3 12.11 -10.52 0.05
C LYS A 3 13.35 -10.02 0.78
N GLU A 4 14.11 -9.13 0.17
CA GLU A 4 15.20 -8.44 0.87
C GLU A 4 14.57 -7.51 1.91
N ILE A 5 14.67 -7.89 3.17
CA ILE A 5 14.26 -7.08 4.31
C ILE A 5 15.46 -6.21 4.67
N LEU A 6 15.27 -4.89 4.65
CA LEU A 6 16.30 -3.95 5.09
C LEU A 6 16.58 -4.19 6.58
N THR A 7 17.82 -4.56 6.90
CA THR A 7 18.26 -4.79 8.28
C THR A 7 18.68 -3.47 8.95
N LYS A 8 18.77 -3.46 10.29
CA LYS A 8 19.25 -2.28 11.03
C LYS A 8 20.68 -1.88 10.64
N GLU A 9 21.56 -2.85 10.45
CA GLU A 9 22.95 -2.59 10.04
C GLU A 9 23.04 -2.11 8.60
N GLU A 10 22.22 -2.67 7.71
CA GLU A 10 22.14 -2.19 6.34
C GLU A 10 21.58 -0.75 6.26
N PHE A 11 20.55 -0.44 7.07
CA PHE A 11 20.01 0.91 7.16
C PHE A 11 21.07 1.92 7.65
N LYS A 12 21.82 1.60 8.72
CA LYS A 12 22.90 2.46 9.23
C LYS A 12 23.95 2.74 8.16
N ARG A 13 24.37 1.71 7.42
CA ARG A 13 25.35 1.84 6.33
C ARG A 13 24.81 2.75 5.22
N LEU A 14 23.62 2.48 4.69
CA LEU A 14 23.00 3.28 3.63
C LEU A 14 22.73 4.73 4.07
N ARG A 15 22.38 4.94 5.36
CA ARG A 15 22.23 6.27 5.94
C ARG A 15 23.54 7.06 5.94
N ALA A 16 24.63 6.42 6.32
CA ALA A 16 25.95 7.04 6.29
C ALA A 16 26.39 7.35 4.85
N GLU A 17 26.18 6.43 3.91
CA GLU A 17 26.45 6.64 2.47
C GLU A 17 25.61 7.80 1.88
N ALA A 18 24.39 7.98 2.38
CA ALA A 18 23.52 9.11 2.02
C ALA A 18 23.96 10.46 2.64
N GLY A 19 25.03 10.47 3.44
CA GLY A 19 25.61 11.67 4.04
C GLY A 19 24.98 12.12 5.35
N PHE A 20 24.13 11.30 5.97
CA PHE A 20 23.54 11.63 7.28
C PHE A 20 24.41 11.11 8.43
N LYS A 21 24.65 11.93 9.44
CA LYS A 21 25.47 11.58 10.61
C LYS A 21 24.66 10.86 11.69
N SER A 22 23.38 11.18 11.82
CA SER A 22 22.49 10.55 12.81
C SER A 22 21.10 10.21 12.29
N ASP A 23 20.40 9.32 12.99
CA ASP A 23 19.01 8.98 12.69
C ASP A 23 18.09 10.21 12.86
N SER A 24 18.37 11.08 13.83
CA SER A 24 17.61 12.31 14.06
C SER A 24 17.78 13.33 12.93
N GLU A 25 18.97 13.41 12.34
CA GLU A 25 19.24 14.25 11.17
C GLU A 25 18.49 13.74 9.95
N PHE A 26 18.52 12.43 9.72
CA PHE A 26 17.77 11.78 8.65
C PHE A 26 16.26 12.03 8.78
N LEU A 27 15.68 11.83 9.96
CA LEU A 27 14.26 12.05 10.20
C LEU A 27 13.86 13.52 10.03
N ARG A 28 14.67 14.46 10.53
CA ARG A 28 14.44 15.90 10.31
C ARG A 28 14.44 16.26 8.83
N LYS A 29 15.30 15.62 8.03
CA LYS A 29 15.34 15.88 6.59
C LYS A 29 14.14 15.32 5.84
N LEU A 30 13.60 14.19 6.28
CA LEU A 30 12.42 13.59 5.66
C LEU A 30 11.13 14.33 6.02
N GLY A 31 10.99 14.84 7.24
CA GLY A 31 9.87 15.71 7.62
C GLY A 31 8.47 15.07 7.65
N PHE A 32 8.28 13.88 7.07
CA PHE A 32 6.97 13.18 7.02
C PHE A 32 6.87 11.97 7.96
N LEU A 33 7.96 11.58 8.62
CA LEU A 33 7.98 10.43 9.51
C LEU A 33 7.78 10.88 10.96
N SER A 34 6.71 10.40 11.60
CA SER A 34 6.56 10.60 13.04
C SER A 34 7.67 9.84 13.79
N LEU A 35 8.19 10.47 14.85
CA LEU A 35 9.24 9.88 15.71
C LEU A 35 8.84 8.49 16.21
N ASN A 36 7.56 8.30 16.52
CA ASN A 36 7.03 7.02 17.02
C ASN A 36 7.17 5.91 15.97
N VAL A 37 6.82 6.20 14.72
CA VAL A 37 6.92 5.22 13.62
C VAL A 37 8.38 4.87 13.34
N ALA A 38 9.27 5.86 13.34
CA ALA A 38 10.70 5.62 13.14
C ALA A 38 11.33 4.79 14.28
N ASN A 39 10.96 5.09 15.53
CA ASN A 39 11.41 4.33 16.70
C ASN A 39 10.99 2.86 16.64
N SER A 40 9.80 2.55 16.14
CA SER A 40 9.36 1.16 15.93
C SER A 40 10.27 0.40 14.96
N TRP A 41 10.85 1.07 13.95
CA TRP A 41 11.81 0.45 13.04
C TRP A 41 13.19 0.27 13.67
N PHE A 42 13.69 1.30 14.36
CA PHE A 42 15.02 1.28 14.98
C PHE A 42 15.13 0.25 16.12
N ASN A 43 14.02 -0.02 16.81
CA ASN A 43 13.93 -1.03 17.86
C ASN A 43 13.52 -2.41 17.33
N GLY A 44 13.26 -2.55 16.03
CA GLY A 44 12.91 -3.84 15.42
C GLY A 44 11.49 -4.33 15.69
N HIS A 45 10.62 -3.50 16.27
CA HIS A 45 9.20 -3.82 16.44
C HIS A 45 8.46 -3.92 15.10
N ILE A 46 8.90 -3.15 14.10
CA ILE A 46 8.33 -3.12 12.76
C ILE A 46 9.47 -3.18 11.73
N GLN A 47 9.22 -3.85 10.60
CA GLN A 47 10.17 -3.88 9.50
C GLN A 47 10.33 -2.50 8.85
N TYR A 48 11.54 -2.21 8.37
CA TYR A 48 11.79 -0.99 7.61
C TYR A 48 10.93 -0.95 6.33
N PRO A 49 10.28 0.19 6.04
CA PRO A 49 9.57 0.37 4.78
C PRO A 49 10.49 0.21 3.57
N LYS A 50 9.99 -0.47 2.54
CA LYS A 50 10.74 -0.76 1.31
C LYS A 50 11.25 0.50 0.59
N PHE A 51 10.49 1.60 0.67
CA PHE A 51 10.85 2.84 -0.02
C PHE A 51 12.11 3.50 0.57
N LEU A 52 12.51 3.16 1.80
CA LEU A 52 13.65 3.81 2.46
C LEU A 52 14.96 3.59 1.70
N ARG A 53 15.15 2.40 1.10
CA ARG A 53 16.33 2.13 0.26
C ARG A 53 16.40 3.11 -0.91
N SER A 54 15.28 3.34 -1.60
CA SER A 54 15.21 4.28 -2.72
C SER A 54 15.49 5.72 -2.28
N VAL A 55 14.93 6.14 -1.15
CA VAL A 55 15.17 7.47 -0.59
C VAL A 55 16.64 7.68 -0.24
N LEU A 56 17.24 6.75 0.50
CA LEU A 56 18.65 6.82 0.88
C LEU A 56 19.56 6.84 -0.35
N PHE A 57 19.24 6.03 -1.36
CA PHE A 57 19.97 6.02 -2.62
C PHE A 57 19.94 7.37 -3.34
N LEU A 58 18.78 8.04 -3.41
CA LEU A 58 18.67 9.38 -4.01
C LEU A 58 19.52 10.41 -3.26
N PHE A 59 19.58 10.34 -1.93
CA PHE A 59 20.46 11.19 -1.14
C PHE A 59 21.94 10.86 -1.39
N ALA A 60 22.31 9.58 -1.49
CA ALA A 60 23.68 9.17 -1.81
C ALA A 60 24.13 9.66 -3.20
N LEU A 61 23.26 9.56 -4.21
CA LEU A 61 23.53 10.10 -5.54
C LEU A 61 23.73 11.61 -5.55
N LYS A 62 23.01 12.35 -4.70
CA LYS A 62 23.21 13.79 -4.57
C LYS A 62 24.60 14.13 -4.03
N GLN A 63 25.16 13.30 -3.16
CA GLN A 63 26.49 13.51 -2.58
C GLN A 63 27.60 13.10 -3.55
N ASN A 64 27.47 11.93 -4.18
CA ASN A 64 28.42 11.39 -5.15
C ASN A 64 27.65 10.82 -6.35
N PHE A 65 27.54 11.62 -7.40
CA PHE A 65 26.80 11.21 -8.60
C PHE A 65 27.60 10.19 -9.40
N GLU A 66 27.12 8.94 -9.40
CA GLU A 66 27.69 7.85 -10.19
C GLU A 66 26.68 7.37 -11.22
N THR A 67 26.92 7.69 -12.49
CA THR A 67 25.99 7.46 -13.61
C THR A 67 25.52 6.00 -13.68
N LYS A 68 26.43 5.04 -13.51
CA LYS A 68 26.11 3.60 -13.54
C LYS A 68 25.11 3.19 -12.45
N LYS A 69 25.24 3.74 -11.24
CA LYS A 69 24.31 3.46 -10.14
C LYS A 69 22.95 4.08 -10.42
N TYR A 70 22.92 5.30 -10.94
CA TYR A 70 21.69 5.99 -11.32
C TYR A 70 20.91 5.23 -12.41
N GLU A 71 21.58 4.81 -13.48
CA GLU A 71 20.97 4.05 -14.58
C GLU A 71 20.37 2.73 -14.08
N LYS A 72 21.12 1.98 -13.26
CA LYS A 72 20.63 0.75 -12.63
C LYS A 72 19.38 1.00 -11.79
N PHE A 73 19.38 2.06 -10.98
CA PHE A 73 18.24 2.42 -10.14
C PHE A 73 16.99 2.79 -10.94
N MET A 74 17.16 3.55 -12.03
CA MET A 74 16.05 3.89 -12.93
C MET A 74 15.49 2.64 -13.62
N LEU A 75 16.36 1.70 -13.99
CA LEU A 75 15.96 0.42 -14.55
C LEU A 75 15.16 -0.40 -13.52
N ASP A 76 15.64 -0.52 -12.28
CA ASP A 76 14.94 -1.21 -11.19
C ASP A 76 13.57 -0.57 -10.88
N LEU A 77 13.48 0.77 -10.90
CA LEU A 77 12.21 1.48 -10.75
C LEU A 77 11.24 1.19 -11.89
N SER A 78 11.73 1.18 -13.14
CA SER A 78 10.90 0.88 -14.31
C SER A 78 10.35 -0.55 -14.26
N LEU A 79 11.15 -1.52 -13.81
CA LEU A 79 10.73 -2.91 -13.63
C LEU A 79 9.66 -3.04 -12.54
N LEU A 80 9.85 -2.37 -11.40
CA LEU A 80 8.85 -2.34 -10.32
C LEU A 80 7.53 -1.68 -10.73
N ALA A 81 7.60 -0.62 -11.54
CA ALA A 81 6.41 0.04 -12.10
C ALA A 81 5.68 -0.89 -13.09
N ASN A 82 6.43 -1.53 -13.99
CA ASN A 82 5.88 -2.46 -14.98
C ASN A 82 5.27 -3.71 -14.33
N GLU A 83 5.86 -4.25 -13.25
CA GLU A 83 5.26 -5.35 -12.49
C GLU A 83 3.93 -4.95 -11.82
N LYS A 84 3.83 -3.73 -11.28
CA LYS A 84 2.57 -3.22 -10.70
C LYS A 84 1.50 -3.03 -11.78
N ILE A 85 1.87 -2.45 -12.91
CA ILE A 85 0.97 -2.25 -14.04
C ILE A 85 0.49 -3.61 -14.57
N SER A 86 1.38 -4.59 -14.71
CA SER A 86 1.04 -5.94 -15.17
C SER A 86 0.08 -6.65 -14.20
N LYS A 87 0.36 -6.63 -12.89
CA LYS A 87 -0.53 -7.25 -11.88
C LYS A 87 -1.88 -6.55 -11.77
N GLU A 88 -1.91 -5.23 -11.96
CA GLU A 88 -3.15 -4.47 -11.96
C GLU A 88 -3.94 -4.66 -13.26
N ALA A 89 -3.25 -4.79 -14.40
CA ALA A 89 -3.83 -5.15 -15.69
C ALA A 89 -4.39 -6.57 -15.68
N GLU A 90 -3.69 -7.55 -15.07
CA GLU A 90 -4.21 -8.91 -14.86
C GLU A 90 -5.42 -8.93 -13.91
N ARG A 91 -5.39 -8.17 -12.81
CA ARG A 91 -6.55 -8.01 -11.91
C ARG A 91 -7.74 -7.39 -12.62
N LYS A 92 -7.50 -6.37 -13.44
CA LYS A 92 -8.54 -5.75 -14.27
C LYS A 92 -9.04 -6.77 -15.29
N ALA A 93 -8.16 -7.41 -16.06
CA ALA A 93 -8.51 -8.39 -17.10
C ALA A 93 -9.34 -9.57 -16.59
N LYS A 94 -9.13 -10.00 -15.33
CA LYS A 94 -9.96 -11.05 -14.68
C LYS A 94 -11.39 -10.62 -14.34
N LEU A 95 -11.67 -9.31 -14.27
CA LEU A 95 -13.00 -8.77 -13.97
C LEU A 95 -13.66 -8.24 -15.24
N LYS A 96 -14.87 -8.73 -15.55
CA LYS A 96 -15.68 -8.18 -16.65
C LYS A 96 -16.04 -6.72 -16.33
N LYS A 97 -16.32 -5.93 -17.37
CA LYS A 97 -16.66 -4.50 -17.22
C LYS A 97 -17.83 -4.27 -16.25
N SER A 98 -18.81 -5.18 -16.26
CA SER A 98 -19.94 -5.24 -15.32
C SER A 98 -19.48 -5.34 -13.87
N ASP A 99 -18.55 -6.24 -13.57
CA ASP A 99 -18.09 -6.52 -12.21
C ASP A 99 -17.28 -5.34 -11.67
N ARG A 100 -16.51 -4.67 -12.54
CA ARG A 100 -15.80 -3.44 -12.18
C ARG A 100 -16.74 -2.29 -11.88
N GLU A 101 -17.82 -2.14 -12.65
CA GLU A 101 -18.86 -1.14 -12.38
C GLU A 101 -19.61 -1.44 -11.09
N LEU A 102 -19.88 -2.71 -10.81
CA LEU A 102 -20.53 -3.15 -9.58
C LEU A 102 -19.64 -2.87 -8.36
N ILE A 103 -18.34 -3.19 -8.42
CA ILE A 103 -17.36 -2.86 -7.37
C ILE A 103 -17.21 -1.34 -7.21
N ARG A 104 -17.24 -0.56 -8.31
CA ARG A 104 -17.15 0.91 -8.24
C ARG A 104 -18.39 1.51 -7.58
N LYS A 105 -19.58 1.05 -7.96
CA LYS A 105 -20.85 1.47 -7.34
C LYS A 105 -20.91 1.06 -5.86
N ALA A 106 -20.49 -0.17 -5.55
CA ALA A 106 -20.33 -0.62 -4.18
C ALA A 106 -19.36 0.30 -3.43
N LYS A 107 -18.12 0.49 -3.88
CA LYS A 107 -17.16 1.40 -3.21
C LYS A 107 -17.68 2.82 -3.00
N LEU A 108 -18.45 3.38 -3.94
CA LEU A 108 -19.08 4.70 -3.81
C LEU A 108 -20.20 4.70 -2.76
N ALA A 109 -21.02 3.65 -2.69
CA ALA A 109 -22.03 3.46 -1.64
C ALA A 109 -21.43 3.08 -0.28
N LEU A 110 -20.19 2.56 -0.27
CA LEU A 110 -19.49 1.98 0.88
C LEU A 110 -18.52 2.94 1.57
N ASN A 111 -18.46 4.22 1.18
CA ASN A 111 -17.66 5.22 1.90
C ASN A 111 -18.27 5.46 3.29
N GLY A 112 -17.95 4.59 4.24
CA GLY A 112 -18.34 4.72 5.65
C GLY A 112 -18.53 3.42 6.43
N LEU A 113 -18.59 2.24 5.78
CA LEU A 113 -18.88 0.97 6.47
C LEU A 113 -17.75 -0.07 6.31
N SER A 114 -17.45 -0.75 7.41
CA SER A 114 -16.54 -1.89 7.50
C SER A 114 -17.19 -3.17 6.96
N PHE A 115 -16.37 -4.19 6.64
CA PHE A 115 -16.86 -5.45 6.07
C PHE A 115 -17.87 -6.17 6.99
N ALA A 116 -17.66 -6.14 8.30
CA ALA A 116 -18.58 -6.74 9.27
C ALA A 116 -19.94 -6.02 9.31
N GLU A 117 -19.94 -4.69 9.18
CA GLU A 117 -21.18 -3.90 9.11
C GLU A 117 -21.96 -4.21 7.83
N LEU A 118 -21.27 -4.60 6.76
CA LEU A 118 -21.91 -5.00 5.50
C LEU A 118 -22.54 -6.38 5.55
N GLU A 119 -21.87 -7.36 6.17
CA GLU A 119 -22.48 -8.67 6.39
C GLU A 119 -23.74 -8.54 7.23
N SER A 120 -23.70 -7.76 8.31
CA SER A 120 -24.88 -7.52 9.16
C SER A 120 -26.01 -6.85 8.37
N LYS A 121 -25.70 -5.83 7.57
CA LYS A 121 -26.71 -5.10 6.79
C LYS A 121 -27.31 -5.93 5.67
N ASN A 122 -26.52 -6.82 5.07
CA ASN A 122 -27.01 -7.75 4.06
C ASN A 122 -27.95 -8.80 4.65
N ILE A 123 -27.65 -9.31 5.85
CA ILE A 123 -28.53 -10.23 6.59
C ILE A 123 -29.86 -9.54 6.93
N GLU A 124 -29.82 -8.28 7.34
CA GLU A 124 -31.02 -7.49 7.66
C GLU A 124 -31.90 -7.26 6.41
N LEU A 125 -31.31 -6.84 5.29
CA LEU A 125 -32.03 -6.64 4.03
C LEU A 125 -32.65 -7.93 3.48
N HIS A 126 -32.00 -9.08 3.66
CA HIS A 126 -32.60 -10.36 3.26
C HIS A 126 -33.83 -10.72 4.09
N LYS A 127 -33.83 -10.43 5.40
CA LYS A 127 -35.00 -10.63 6.24
C LYS A 127 -36.14 -9.68 5.85
N GLU A 128 -35.83 -8.42 5.56
CA GLU A 128 -36.81 -7.46 5.07
C GLU A 128 -37.43 -7.91 3.74
N LEU A 129 -36.62 -8.42 2.81
CA LEU A 129 -37.09 -8.98 1.54
C LEU A 129 -38.03 -10.18 1.75
N GLU A 130 -37.67 -11.14 2.61
CA GLU A 130 -38.54 -12.29 2.90
C GLU A 130 -39.90 -11.87 3.49
N ILE A 131 -39.93 -10.82 4.31
CA ILE A 131 -41.17 -10.28 4.88
C ILE A 131 -42.00 -9.61 3.79
N LEU A 132 -41.37 -8.82 2.93
CA LEU A 132 -42.05 -8.14 1.83
C LEU A 132 -42.61 -9.14 0.80
N GLU A 133 -41.90 -10.22 0.50
CA GLU A 133 -42.39 -11.29 -0.37
C GLU A 133 -43.61 -12.00 0.22
N LYS A 134 -43.60 -12.29 1.53
CA LYS A 134 -44.76 -12.86 2.23
C LYS A 134 -45.98 -11.93 2.17
N LEU A 135 -45.77 -10.65 2.44
CA LEU A 135 -46.83 -9.65 2.37
C LEU A 135 -47.36 -9.47 0.94
N GLU A 136 -46.49 -9.53 -0.09
CA GLU A 136 -46.92 -9.47 -1.49
C GLU A 136 -47.78 -10.68 -1.88
N ILE A 137 -47.42 -11.88 -1.40
CA ILE A 137 -48.21 -13.10 -1.60
C ILE A 137 -49.58 -12.97 -0.92
N GLU A 138 -49.62 -12.46 0.32
CA GLU A 138 -50.86 -12.23 1.08
C GLU A 138 -51.75 -11.13 0.45
N MET A 139 -51.16 -10.14 -0.23
CA MET A 139 -51.91 -9.09 -0.92
C MET A 139 -52.42 -9.48 -2.32
N LYS A 140 -51.83 -10.51 -2.95
CA LYS A 140 -52.25 -11.02 -4.27
C LYS A 140 -53.17 -12.24 -4.18
N GLY A 141 -53.25 -12.89 -3.04
CA GLY A 141 -54.25 -13.93 -2.72
C GLY A 141 -55.56 -13.35 -2.22
#